data_AF-A0A933LFG3-F1
#
_entry.id   AF-A0A933LFG3-F1
#
_cell.length_a   1.000
_cell.length_b   1.000
_cell.length_c   1.000
_cell.angle_alpha   90.00
_cell.angle_beta   90.00
_cell.angle_gamma   90.00
#
_symmetry.space_group_name_H-M   'P 1'
#
loop_
_entity.id
_entity.type
_entity.pdbx_description
1 polymer ?
#
loop_
_entity_poly.entity_id
_entity_poly.type
_entity_poly.pdbx_seq_one_letter_code
_entity_poly.pdbx_strand_id
1 'polypeptide(L)'
;MDTIKGILYDAGRTLVRPLPQARDIWDFLARQLGIDLALERELPDVGHFFYARQGQDGLGAYDSDERARSFWSNYYAQALIDAGVDLPREELISAGEALTDWYQRPDQWEPYPDVLETLDRAHRLGLVQGVVSDWGTDLVPLLHAHEVTRHLDFVVASAAV
;
A
#
# COMPACT_ATOMS: atom_id res chain seq x y z
N MET A 1 19.60 -22.89 -24.52
CA MET A 1 18.77 -22.71 -23.30
C MET A 1 18.11 -21.36 -23.44
N ASP A 2 16.96 -21.33 -24.08
CA ASP A 2 16.09 -20.15 -24.10
C ASP A 2 14.96 -20.49 -23.17
N THR A 3 14.74 -19.74 -22.10
CA THR A 3 13.52 -20.04 -21.32
C THR A 3 12.85 -18.86 -20.68
N ILE A 4 13.55 -17.77 -20.35
CA ILE A 4 12.90 -16.58 -19.77
C ILE A 4 12.94 -15.46 -20.80
N LYS A 5 11.75 -14.94 -21.14
CA LYS A 5 11.57 -13.81 -22.06
C LYS A 5 11.08 -12.54 -21.34
N GLY A 6 10.66 -12.67 -20.09
CA GLY A 6 10.30 -11.53 -19.26
C GLY A 6 10.12 -11.87 -17.80
N ILE A 7 10.01 -10.83 -16.98
CA ILE A 7 9.84 -10.89 -15.52
C ILE A 7 8.65 -10.00 -15.14
N LEU A 8 7.72 -10.56 -14.38
CA LEU A 8 6.59 -9.83 -13.82
C LEU A 8 6.81 -9.67 -12.32
N TYR A 9 6.76 -8.43 -11.84
CA TYR A 9 6.99 -8.10 -10.44
C TYR A 9 5.68 -7.72 -9.77
N ASP A 10 5.50 -8.12 -8.51
CA ASP A 10 4.63 -7.37 -7.62
C ASP A 10 5.29 -6.02 -7.28
N ALA A 11 4.53 -5.04 -6.80
CA ALA A 11 5.05 -3.73 -6.41
C ALA A 11 5.45 -3.68 -4.93
N GLY A 12 4.48 -3.86 -4.04
CA GLY A 12 4.68 -3.76 -2.59
C GLY A 12 5.61 -4.85 -2.07
N ARG A 13 6.56 -4.48 -1.19
CA ARG A 13 7.52 -5.42 -0.57
C ARG A 13 8.38 -6.19 -1.58
N THR A 14 8.40 -5.75 -2.84
CA THR A 14 9.22 -6.30 -3.93
C THR A 14 10.03 -5.18 -4.56
N LEU A 15 9.35 -4.18 -5.15
CA LEU A 15 10.00 -3.02 -5.74
C LEU A 15 10.02 -1.82 -4.78
N VAL A 16 8.94 -1.59 -4.05
CA VAL A 16 8.80 -0.43 -3.16
C VAL A 16 8.38 -0.83 -1.76
N ARG A 17 8.75 0.00 -0.78
CA ARG A 17 8.33 -0.11 0.61
C ARG A 17 7.86 1.23 1.16
N PRO A 18 6.94 1.23 2.13
CA PRO A 18 6.59 2.45 2.83
C PRO A 18 7.78 2.91 3.68
N LEU A 19 7.97 4.23 3.73
CA LEU A 19 8.82 4.93 4.69
C LEU A 19 8.18 5.03 6.08
N PRO A 20 6.87 5.36 6.21
CA PRO A 20 6.21 5.40 7.50
C PRO A 20 6.34 4.07 8.24
N GLN A 21 6.79 4.15 9.48
CA GLN A 21 6.75 3.02 10.40
C GLN A 21 5.41 3.00 11.13
N ALA A 22 5.15 1.88 11.80
CA ALA A 22 4.02 1.70 12.69
C ALA A 22 3.73 2.94 13.56
N ARG A 23 4.74 3.46 14.27
CA ARG A 23 4.62 4.66 15.11
C ARG A 23 4.08 5.86 14.33
N ASP A 24 4.60 6.11 13.13
CA ASP A 24 4.22 7.29 12.35
C ASP A 24 2.73 7.23 11.96
N ILE A 25 2.22 6.03 11.69
CA ILE A 25 0.80 5.78 11.43
C ILE A 25 -0.06 6.16 12.63
N TRP A 26 0.30 5.68 13.83
CA TRP A 26 -0.48 5.95 15.03
C TRP A 26 -0.36 7.41 15.47
N ASP A 27 0.82 8.01 15.36
CA ASP A 27 1.03 9.44 15.61
C ASP A 27 0.19 10.28 14.63
N PHE A 28 0.08 9.87 13.36
CA PHE A 28 -0.79 10.52 12.38
C PHE A 28 -2.27 10.41 12.80
N LEU A 29 -2.76 9.20 13.08
CA LEU A 29 -4.16 8.97 13.46
C LEU A 29 -4.52 9.71 14.76
N ALA A 30 -3.65 9.68 15.77
CA ALA A 30 -3.83 10.41 17.02
C ALA A 30 -3.99 11.92 16.79
N ARG A 31 -3.14 12.50 15.93
CA ARG A 31 -3.21 13.91 15.55
C ARG A 31 -4.48 14.24 14.76
N GLN A 32 -4.90 13.38 13.83
CA GLN A 32 -6.14 13.58 13.08
C GLN A 32 -7.36 13.62 13.99
N LEU A 33 -7.37 12.77 15.02
CA LEU A 33 -8.49 12.66 15.97
C LEU A 33 -8.37 13.61 17.17
N GLY A 34 -7.24 14.31 17.34
CA GLY A 34 -7.00 15.16 18.50
C GLY A 34 -6.92 14.41 19.83
N ILE A 35 -6.48 13.15 19.80
CA ILE A 35 -6.37 12.26 20.97
C ILE A 35 -4.91 12.00 21.35
N ASP A 36 -4.69 11.53 22.57
CA ASP A 36 -3.41 11.01 23.04
C ASP A 36 -3.46 9.49 23.09
N LEU A 37 -2.88 8.84 22.09
CA LEU A 37 -2.67 7.39 22.07
C LEU A 37 -1.35 7.11 22.81
N ALA A 38 -1.38 7.16 24.15
CA ALA A 38 -0.20 6.91 24.97
C ALA A 38 0.41 5.52 24.69
N LEU A 39 1.49 5.54 23.91
CA LEU A 39 2.54 4.59 23.51
C LEU A 39 2.75 3.19 24.15
N GLU A 40 1.82 2.61 24.88
CA GLU A 40 2.02 1.33 25.61
C GLU A 40 1.07 0.20 25.22
N ARG A 41 0.66 0.13 23.95
CA ARG A 41 -0.01 -1.08 23.46
C ARG A 41 0.70 -1.55 22.21
N GLU A 42 1.09 -2.82 22.19
CA GLU A 42 1.40 -3.49 20.93
C GLU A 42 0.25 -3.16 19.97
N LEU A 43 0.61 -2.75 18.75
CA LEU A 43 -0.38 -2.41 17.74
C LEU A 43 -1.34 -3.61 17.66
N PRO A 44 -2.65 -3.40 17.77
CA PRO A 44 -3.58 -4.51 17.73
C PRO A 44 -3.33 -5.30 16.44
N ASP A 45 -3.31 -6.63 16.53
CA ASP A 45 -3.20 -7.51 15.36
C ASP A 45 -4.48 -7.40 14.52
N VAL A 46 -4.50 -6.37 13.69
CA VAL A 46 -5.53 -6.11 12.70
C VAL A 46 -5.42 -7.01 11.47
N GLY A 47 -4.46 -7.95 11.47
CA GLY A 47 -4.41 -9.06 10.53
C GLY A 47 -5.72 -9.86 10.54
N HIS A 48 -6.38 -9.99 11.69
CA HIS A 48 -7.71 -10.61 11.76
C HIS A 48 -8.75 -9.88 10.89
N PHE A 49 -8.79 -8.54 10.90
CA PHE A 49 -9.68 -7.78 10.01
C PHE A 49 -9.31 -7.98 8.55
N PHE A 50 -8.01 -7.94 8.23
CA PHE A 50 -7.52 -8.18 6.87
C PHE A 50 -7.95 -9.56 6.34
N TYR A 51 -7.77 -10.62 7.11
CA TYR A 51 -8.15 -11.98 6.71
C TYR A 51 -9.67 -12.20 6.71
N ALA A 52 -10.40 -11.67 7.69
CA ALA A 52 -11.87 -11.76 7.72
C ALA A 52 -12.49 -11.06 6.52
N ARG A 53 -11.96 -9.89 6.15
CA ARG A 53 -12.46 -9.08 5.06
C ARG A 53 -11.99 -9.60 3.70
N GLN A 54 -10.76 -10.10 3.56
CA GLN A 54 -10.36 -10.89 2.38
C GLN A 54 -11.26 -12.12 2.17
N GLY A 55 -11.67 -12.79 3.25
CA GLY A 55 -12.59 -13.93 3.17
C GLY A 55 -14.00 -13.55 2.71
N GLN A 56 -14.43 -12.30 2.90
CA GLN A 56 -15.74 -11.78 2.46
C GLN A 56 -15.69 -11.12 1.08
N ASP A 57 -14.69 -10.28 0.83
CA ASP A 57 -14.54 -9.46 -0.37
C ASP A 57 -13.80 -10.20 -1.50
N GLY A 58 -13.09 -11.30 -1.19
CA GLY A 58 -12.25 -12.03 -2.13
C GLY A 58 -11.16 -11.15 -2.73
N LEU A 59 -10.87 -11.34 -4.02
CA LEU A 59 -9.95 -10.49 -4.80
C LEU A 59 -10.55 -9.11 -5.15
N GLY A 60 -11.84 -8.87 -4.85
CA GLY A 60 -12.56 -7.64 -5.24
C GLY A 60 -12.32 -6.44 -4.32
N ALA A 61 -11.54 -6.59 -3.24
CA ALA A 61 -11.21 -5.49 -2.35
C ALA A 61 -10.35 -4.39 -3.03
N TYR A 62 -9.72 -4.70 -4.17
CA TYR A 62 -8.75 -3.83 -4.85
C TYR A 62 -9.01 -3.62 -6.34
N ASP A 63 -10.18 -4.01 -6.86
CA ASP A 63 -10.52 -3.86 -8.28
C ASP A 63 -11.01 -2.43 -8.64
N SER A 64 -11.05 -1.52 -7.66
CA SER A 64 -11.25 -0.08 -7.86
C SER A 64 -10.62 0.73 -6.73
N ASP A 65 -10.29 1.99 -7.01
CA ASP A 65 -9.76 2.91 -5.98
C ASP A 65 -10.76 3.15 -4.85
N GLU A 66 -12.05 3.19 -5.17
CA GLU A 66 -13.12 3.36 -4.18
C GLU A 66 -13.17 2.17 -3.20
N ARG A 67 -13.06 0.94 -3.72
CA ARG A 67 -13.07 -0.27 -2.89
C ARG A 67 -11.79 -0.41 -2.08
N ALA A 68 -10.63 -0.14 -2.68
CA ALA A 68 -9.35 -0.11 -1.96
C ALA A 68 -9.36 0.93 -0.83
N ARG A 69 -9.83 2.15 -1.11
CA ARG A 69 -9.96 3.21 -0.11
C ARG A 69 -10.89 2.81 1.03
N SER A 70 -12.07 2.28 0.69
CA SER A 70 -13.04 1.81 1.68
C SER A 70 -12.47 0.69 2.55
N PHE A 71 -11.75 -0.26 1.95
CA PHE A 71 -11.08 -1.32 2.69
C PHE A 71 -10.09 -0.76 3.73
N TRP A 72 -9.16 0.10 3.29
CA TRP A 72 -8.11 0.64 4.17
C TRP A 72 -8.65 1.59 5.23
N SER A 73 -9.59 2.47 4.91
CA SER A 73 -10.19 3.36 5.91
C SER A 73 -10.94 2.59 7.00
N ASN A 74 -11.66 1.53 6.62
CA ASN A 74 -12.34 0.67 7.59
C ASN A 74 -11.35 -0.19 8.39
N TYR A 75 -10.23 -0.62 7.79
CA TYR A 75 -9.16 -1.34 8.49
C TYR A 75 -8.58 -0.50 9.64
N TYR A 76 -8.21 0.75 9.37
CA TYR A 76 -7.68 1.64 10.41
C TYR A 76 -8.73 2.05 11.43
N ALA A 77 -9.98 2.26 11.01
CA ALA A 77 -11.07 2.50 11.95
C ALA A 77 -11.25 1.32 12.91
N GLN A 78 -11.20 0.07 12.43
CA GLN A 78 -11.24 -1.10 13.30
C GLN A 78 -10.02 -1.17 14.22
N ALA A 79 -8.83 -0.88 13.70
CA ALA A 79 -7.61 -0.85 14.50
C ALA A 79 -7.69 0.13 15.68
N LEU A 80 -8.31 1.29 15.48
CA LEU A 80 -8.56 2.28 16.54
C LEU A 80 -9.59 1.79 17.56
N ILE A 81 -10.66 1.13 17.12
CA ILE A 81 -11.65 0.49 18.01
C ILE A 81 -10.97 -0.58 18.88
N ASP A 82 -10.17 -1.44 18.28
CA ASP A 82 -9.44 -2.52 18.97
C ASP A 82 -8.39 -1.96 19.95
N ALA A 83 -7.83 -0.79 19.66
CA ALA A 83 -6.96 -0.04 20.56
C ALA A 83 -7.72 0.61 21.74
N GLY A 84 -9.05 0.59 21.73
CA GLY A 84 -9.92 1.15 22.79
C GLY A 84 -10.27 2.62 22.59
N VAL A 85 -10.17 3.16 21.37
CA VAL A 85 -10.59 4.52 21.07
C VAL A 85 -12.13 4.59 21.07
N ASP A 86 -12.68 5.38 21.99
CA ASP A 86 -14.12 5.59 22.14
C ASP A 86 -14.55 6.90 21.46
N LEU A 87 -14.60 6.87 20.13
CA LEU A 87 -15.10 7.96 19.27
C LEU A 87 -16.13 7.42 18.27
N PRO A 88 -17.01 8.28 17.71
CA PRO A 88 -17.94 7.89 16.66
C PRO A 88 -17.23 7.22 15.48
N ARG A 89 -17.84 6.15 14.94
CA ARG A 89 -17.23 5.35 13.86
C ARG A 89 -16.95 6.19 12.61
N GLU A 90 -17.79 7.17 12.28
CA GLU A 90 -17.54 8.08 11.17
C GLU A 90 -16.23 8.88 11.32
N GLU A 91 -15.87 9.29 12.55
CA GLU A 91 -14.63 10.03 12.80
C GLU A 91 -13.40 9.13 12.60
N LEU A 92 -13.49 7.87 13.06
CA LEU A 92 -12.43 6.87 12.87
C LEU A 92 -12.22 6.53 11.39
N ILE A 93 -13.30 6.42 10.61
CA ILE A 93 -13.22 6.22 9.16
C ILE A 93 -12.59 7.43 8.49
N SER A 94 -13.01 8.64 8.85
CA SER A 94 -12.45 9.87 8.29
C SER A 94 -10.95 10.00 8.57
N ALA A 95 -10.48 9.62 9.76
CA ALA A 95 -9.05 9.55 10.05
C ALA A 95 -8.32 8.49 9.20
N GLY A 96 -8.93 7.32 8.98
CA GLY A 96 -8.41 6.29 8.08
C GLY A 96 -8.36 6.72 6.61
N GLU A 97 -9.33 7.51 6.15
CA GLU A 97 -9.34 8.13 4.82
C GLU A 97 -8.20 9.14 4.67
N ALA A 98 -8.00 10.03 5.64
CA ALA A 98 -6.90 10.98 5.65
C ALA A 98 -5.53 10.28 5.66
N LEU A 99 -5.41 9.16 6.40
CA LEU A 99 -4.21 8.34 6.40
C LEU A 99 -3.98 7.68 5.04
N THR A 100 -5.04 7.19 4.39
CA THR A 100 -4.97 6.64 3.03
C THR A 100 -4.47 7.70 2.05
N ASP A 101 -4.98 8.93 2.11
CA ASP A 101 -4.51 10.05 1.27
C ASP A 101 -3.04 10.37 1.51
N TRP A 102 -2.60 10.32 2.77
CA TRP A 102 -1.18 10.52 3.10
C TRP A 102 -0.31 9.42 2.48
N TYR A 103 -0.72 8.16 2.58
CA TYR A 103 -0.02 7.02 1.99
C TYR A 103 0.03 7.05 0.46
N GLN A 104 -0.95 7.65 -0.22
CA GLN A 104 -0.94 7.76 -1.69
C GLN A 104 0.16 8.71 -2.22
N ARG A 105 0.78 9.52 -1.34
CA ARG A 105 1.87 10.40 -1.77
C ARG A 105 3.12 9.59 -2.08
N PRO A 106 3.76 9.79 -3.25
CA PRO A 106 4.96 9.04 -3.60
C PRO A 106 6.12 9.20 -2.60
N ASP A 107 6.20 10.32 -1.90
CA ASP A 107 7.23 10.59 -0.90
C ASP A 107 7.06 9.83 0.42
N GLN A 108 5.98 9.07 0.59
CA GLN A 108 5.83 8.08 1.68
C GLN A 108 6.38 6.71 1.30
N TRP A 109 6.95 6.57 0.11
CA TRP A 109 7.47 5.32 -0.41
C TRP A 109 8.89 5.50 -0.90
N GLU A 110 9.63 4.41 -0.95
CA GLU A 110 10.91 4.37 -1.64
C GLU A 110 11.12 2.99 -2.27
N PRO A 111 11.86 2.92 -3.40
CA PRO A 111 12.35 1.65 -3.91
C PRO A 111 13.30 0.98 -2.93
N TYR A 112 13.37 -0.35 -2.95
CA TYR A 112 14.47 -1.05 -2.28
C TYR A 112 15.82 -0.68 -2.93
N PRO A 113 16.93 -0.65 -2.17
CA PRO A 113 18.22 -0.11 -2.64
C PRO A 113 18.75 -0.72 -3.95
N ASP A 114 18.45 -1.99 -4.21
CA ASP A 114 18.91 -2.79 -5.34
C ASP A 114 17.95 -2.82 -6.54
N VAL A 115 16.78 -2.18 -6.43
CA VAL A 115 15.71 -2.30 -7.43
C VAL A 115 16.11 -1.71 -8.77
N LEU A 116 16.61 -0.47 -8.78
CA LEU A 116 16.96 0.19 -10.04
C LEU A 116 18.12 -0.52 -10.75
N GLU A 117 19.11 -1.02 -10.01
CA GLU A 117 20.22 -1.81 -10.58
C GLU A 117 19.72 -3.14 -11.16
N THR A 118 18.82 -3.82 -10.45
CA THR A 118 18.27 -5.11 -10.85
C THR A 118 17.43 -4.99 -12.12
N LEU A 119 16.53 -3.99 -12.18
CA LEU A 119 15.70 -3.73 -13.35
C LEU A 119 16.55 -3.37 -14.58
N ASP A 120 17.57 -2.52 -14.41
CA ASP A 120 18.48 -2.14 -15.48
C ASP A 120 19.32 -3.34 -15.98
N ARG A 121 19.74 -4.25 -15.08
CA ARG A 121 20.39 -5.49 -15.46
C ARG A 121 19.47 -6.40 -16.29
N ALA A 122 18.22 -6.57 -15.89
CA ALA A 122 17.26 -7.37 -16.64
C ALA A 122 16.93 -6.74 -18.00
N HIS A 123 16.84 -5.41 -18.08
CA HIS A 123 16.67 -4.68 -19.33
C HIS A 123 17.85 -4.90 -20.28
N ARG A 124 19.10 -4.85 -19.80
CA ARG A 124 20.30 -5.18 -20.60
C ARG A 124 20.33 -6.62 -21.11
N LEU A 125 19.65 -7.55 -20.43
CA LEU A 125 19.51 -8.93 -20.88
C LEU A 125 18.41 -9.10 -21.95
N GLY A 126 17.73 -8.02 -22.34
CA GLY A 126 16.66 -8.04 -23.35
C GLY A 126 15.38 -8.70 -22.85
N LEU A 127 15.17 -8.73 -21.53
CA LEU A 127 13.95 -9.28 -20.93
C LEU A 127 12.85 -8.21 -20.92
N VAL A 128 11.63 -8.61 -21.29
CA VAL A 128 10.43 -7.79 -21.07
C VAL A 128 10.17 -7.71 -19.56
N GLN A 129 9.85 -6.53 -19.05
CA GLN A 129 9.64 -6.30 -17.62
C GLN A 129 8.33 -5.58 -17.40
N GLY A 130 7.57 -6.02 -16.40
CA GLY A 130 6.35 -5.31 -16.03
C GLY A 130 5.95 -5.55 -14.59
N VAL A 131 5.10 -4.66 -14.08
CA VAL A 131 4.48 -4.81 -12.77
C VAL A 131 3.06 -5.35 -12.94
N VAL A 132 2.69 -6.31 -12.11
CA VAL A 132 1.31 -6.81 -11.95
C VAL A 132 1.04 -6.86 -10.46
N SER A 133 0.18 -5.98 -9.96
CA SER A 133 -0.02 -5.80 -8.51
C SER A 133 -1.49 -5.54 -8.18
N ASP A 134 -1.93 -6.09 -7.05
CA ASP A 134 -3.21 -5.77 -6.43
C ASP A 134 -3.08 -4.40 -5.73
N TRP A 135 -3.34 -3.33 -6.48
CA TRP A 135 -3.11 -1.94 -6.07
C TRP A 135 -4.12 -1.00 -6.74
N GLY A 136 -4.27 0.19 -6.15
CA GLY A 136 -4.96 1.33 -6.75
C GLY A 136 -4.28 1.90 -8.00
N THR A 137 -4.97 2.82 -8.67
CA THR A 137 -4.47 3.53 -9.87
C THR A 137 -3.30 4.47 -9.58
N ASP A 138 -3.08 4.77 -8.29
CA ASP A 138 -1.96 5.54 -7.77
C ASP A 138 -0.59 4.83 -7.88
N LEU A 139 -0.57 3.52 -8.20
CA LEU A 139 0.68 2.78 -8.38
C LEU A 139 1.57 3.36 -9.49
N VAL A 140 0.99 3.72 -10.64
CA VAL A 140 1.74 4.26 -11.78
C VAL A 140 2.42 5.59 -11.43
N PRO A 141 1.72 6.62 -10.91
CA PRO A 141 2.37 7.86 -10.52
C PRO A 141 3.40 7.67 -9.38
N LEU A 142 3.17 6.74 -8.44
CA LEU A 142 4.15 6.37 -7.42
C LEU A 142 5.44 5.84 -8.05
N LEU A 143 5.36 4.81 -8.90
CA LEU A 143 6.53 4.23 -9.55
C LEU A 143 7.23 5.23 -10.47
N HIS A 144 6.47 6.14 -11.10
CA HIS A 144 7.01 7.17 -11.97
C HIS A 144 7.85 8.20 -11.20
N ALA A 145 7.35 8.66 -10.05
CA ALA A 145 8.06 9.62 -9.20
C ALA A 145 9.42 9.10 -8.70
N HIS A 146 9.57 7.78 -8.57
CA HIS A 146 10.80 7.11 -8.18
C HIS A 146 11.64 6.60 -9.35
N GLU A 147 11.33 7.05 -10.58
CA GLU A 147 11.99 6.65 -11.82
C GLU A 147 11.98 5.15 -12.10
N VAL A 148 11.10 4.37 -11.47
CA VAL A 148 11.01 2.91 -11.66
C VAL A 148 10.39 2.60 -13.02
N THR A 149 9.38 3.37 -13.44
CA THR A 149 8.67 3.15 -14.71
C THR A 149 9.59 3.24 -15.94
N ARG A 150 10.74 3.93 -15.86
CA ARG A 150 11.68 4.03 -16.99
C ARG A 150 12.36 2.71 -17.35
N HIS A 151 12.29 1.73 -16.45
CA HIS A 151 12.91 0.41 -16.60
C HIS A 151 11.89 -0.70 -16.88
N LEU A 152 10.60 -0.34 -17.01
CA LEU A 152 9.49 -1.27 -17.18
C LEU A 152 8.82 -1.02 -18.54
N ASP A 153 8.37 -2.08 -19.19
CA ASP A 153 7.58 -2.01 -20.42
C ASP A 153 6.10 -1.70 -20.13
N PHE A 154 5.60 -2.14 -18.97
CA PHE A 154 4.22 -1.89 -18.56
C PHE A 154 4.01 -1.99 -17.04
N VAL A 155 2.90 -1.43 -16.58
CA VAL A 155 2.40 -1.54 -15.20
C VAL A 155 0.91 -1.85 -15.27
N VAL A 156 0.49 -2.91 -14.58
CA VAL A 156 -0.92 -3.30 -14.42
C VAL A 156 -1.25 -3.28 -12.94
N ALA A 157 -2.13 -2.37 -12.56
CA ALA A 157 -2.74 -2.32 -11.23
C ALA A 157 -4.16 -2.88 -11.32
N SER A 158 -4.59 -3.69 -10.35
CA SER A 158 -5.93 -4.31 -10.34
C SER A 158 -7.06 -3.29 -10.45
N ALA A 159 -6.90 -2.08 -9.91
CA ALA A 159 -7.91 -1.02 -9.98
C ALA A 159 -8.02 -0.33 -11.36
N ALA A 160 -7.13 -0.65 -12.30
CA ALA A 160 -7.03 0.01 -13.61
C ALA A 160 -7.47 -0.87 -14.79
N VAL A 161 -8.00 -2.08 -14.54
CA VAL A 161 -8.35 -3.09 -15.57
C VAL A 161 -9.81 -3.49 -15.55
#